data_AF-A0A6B3EYR4-F1
#
_entry.id   AF-A0A6B3EYR4-F1
#
_cell.length_a   1.000
_cell.length_b   1.000
_cell.length_c   1.000
_cell.angle_alpha   90.00
_cell.angle_beta   90.00
_cell.angle_gamma   90.00
#
_symmetry.space_group_name_H-M   'P 1'
#
loop_
_entity.id
_entity.type
_entity.pdbx_description
1 polymer ?
#
loop_
_entity_poly.entity_id
_entity_poly.type
_entity_poly.pdbx_seq_one_letter_code
_entity_poly.pdbx_strand_id
1 'polypeptide(L)'
;ATLSLPGLAPFVSEFLVLVGTFERHKALGIIATVGIVLAALYVLVLYQRTMTGPVKPEVSAMGDLRARELVVAVPLIVLLVVLGVYPKPVTDVINPAVKQTMSDVHEKDPQPHVEAVK
;
A
#
# COMPACT_ATOMS: atom_id res chain seq x y z
N ALA A 1 -0.57 1.93 8.37
CA ALA A 1 -0.22 2.01 6.94
C ALA A 1 0.56 0.79 6.44
N THR A 2 1.39 0.14 7.28
CA THR A 2 2.30 -0.96 6.90
C THR A 2 1.64 -2.30 6.52
N LEU A 3 0.34 -2.47 6.75
CA LEU A 3 -0.39 -3.70 6.41
C LEU A 3 -0.92 -3.69 4.96
N SER A 4 -0.68 -2.63 4.19
CA SER A 4 -1.22 -2.46 2.83
C SER A 4 -2.69 -2.85 2.74
N LEU A 5 -3.50 -2.29 3.63
CA LEU A 5 -4.93 -2.57 3.68
C LEU A 5 -5.60 -2.03 2.41
N PRO A 6 -6.53 -2.79 1.79
CA PRO A 6 -7.36 -2.28 0.70
C PRO A 6 -8.01 -0.94 1.07
N GLY A 7 -7.88 0.06 0.20
CA GLY A 7 -8.37 1.42 0.43
C GLY A 7 -7.34 2.39 1.04
N LEU A 8 -6.10 1.95 1.31
CA LEU A 8 -5.00 2.84 1.66
C LEU A 8 -4.00 3.00 0.50
N ALA A 9 -3.37 4.17 0.39
CA ALA A 9 -2.42 4.47 -0.68
C ALA A 9 -1.29 3.42 -0.89
N PRO A 10 -0.66 2.86 0.17
CA PRO A 10 0.38 1.84 0.01
C PRO A 10 -0.12 0.57 -0.69
N PHE A 11 -1.37 0.16 -0.43
CA PHE A 11 -1.96 -1.00 -1.10
C PHE A 11 -2.06 -0.80 -2.61
N VAL A 12 -2.50 0.38 -3.06
CA VAL A 12 -2.62 0.68 -4.49
C VAL A 12 -1.25 0.55 -5.17
N SER A 13 -0.20 1.10 -4.56
CA SER A 13 1.15 1.03 -5.10
C SER A 13 1.66 -0.42 -5.20
N GLU A 14 1.56 -1.19 -4.12
CA GLU A 14 2.04 -2.58 -4.09
C GLU A 14 1.22 -3.49 -5.00
N PHE A 15 -0.10 -3.27 -5.08
CA PHE A 15 -0.97 -4.00 -5.97
C PHE A 15 -0.63 -3.76 -7.45
N LEU A 16 -0.39 -2.50 -7.85
CA LEU A 16 0.05 -2.18 -9.22
C LEU A 16 1.37 -2.88 -9.57
N VAL A 17 2.32 -2.92 -8.63
CA VAL A 17 3.60 -3.64 -8.81
C VAL A 17 3.37 -5.15 -8.97
N LEU A 18 2.49 -5.75 -8.17
CA LEU A 18 2.14 -7.16 -8.30
C LEU A 18 1.49 -7.47 -9.65
N VAL A 19 0.49 -6.68 -10.07
CA VAL A 19 -0.21 -6.89 -11.34
C VAL A 19 0.79 -6.83 -12.51
N GLY A 20 1.64 -5.80 -12.56
CA GLY A 20 2.67 -5.68 -13.61
C GLY A 20 3.69 -6.82 -13.56
N THR A 21 4.05 -7.30 -12.36
CA THR A 21 4.96 -8.44 -12.21
C THR A 21 4.32 -9.75 -12.67
N PHE A 22 3.03 -9.97 -12.39
CA PHE A 22 2.33 -11.19 -12.80
C PHE A 22 2.18 -11.32 -14.31
N GLU A 23 1.97 -10.21 -15.02
CA GLU A 23 1.89 -10.17 -16.49
C GLU A 23 3.20 -10.66 -17.14
N ARG A 24 4.36 -10.33 -16.55
CA ARG A 24 5.67 -10.68 -17.12
C ARG A 24 6.31 -11.93 -16.51
N HIS A 25 6.29 -12.08 -15.19
CA HIS A 25 7.03 -13.09 -14.42
C HIS A 25 6.16 -13.71 -13.31
N LYS A 26 5.28 -14.64 -13.68
CA LYS A 26 4.34 -15.31 -12.75
C LYS A 26 5.02 -15.92 -11.51
N ALA A 27 6.18 -16.55 -11.66
CA ALA A 27 6.89 -17.16 -10.53
C ALA A 27 7.32 -16.12 -9.48
N LEU A 28 7.83 -14.97 -9.93
CA LEU A 28 8.20 -13.86 -9.05
C LEU A 28 6.95 -13.22 -8.42
N GLY A 29 5.86 -13.10 -9.18
CA GLY A 29 4.57 -12.62 -8.66
C GLY A 29 4.03 -13.49 -7.52
N ILE A 30 4.14 -14.82 -7.63
CA ILE A 30 3.76 -15.76 -6.56
C ILE A 30 4.62 -15.53 -5.31
N ILE A 31 5.94 -15.44 -5.47
CA ILE A 31 6.86 -15.21 -4.34
C ILE A 31 6.55 -13.86 -3.66
N ALA A 32 6.35 -12.80 -4.44
CA ALA A 32 6.01 -11.48 -3.92
C ALA A 32 4.67 -11.50 -3.16
N THR A 33 3.66 -12.21 -3.68
CA THR A 33 2.36 -12.38 -3.00
C THR A 33 2.51 -13.06 -1.65
N VAL A 34 3.30 -14.14 -1.57
CA VAL A 34 3.60 -14.81 -0.29
C VAL A 34 4.26 -13.84 0.69
N GLY A 35 5.20 -13.01 0.22
CA GLY A 35 5.83 -11.96 1.03
C GLY A 35 4.81 -10.99 1.64
N ILE A 36 3.82 -10.54 0.87
CA ILE A 36 2.75 -9.67 1.37
C ILE A 36 1.91 -10.37 2.44
N VAL A 37 1.54 -11.64 2.25
CA VAL A 37 0.78 -12.41 3.26
C VAL A 37 1.57 -12.52 4.56
N LEU A 38 2.87 -12.82 4.49
CA LEU A 38 3.73 -12.90 5.68
C LEU A 38 3.88 -11.55 6.38
N ALA A 39 4.01 -10.46 5.63
CA ALA A 39 4.06 -9.11 6.19
C ALA A 39 2.76 -8.75 6.93
N ALA A 40 1.60 -9.05 6.34
CA ALA A 40 0.30 -8.84 6.96
C ALA A 40 0.14 -9.68 8.25
N LEU A 41 0.56 -10.94 8.23
CA LEU A 41 0.53 -11.81 9.40
C LEU A 41 1.42 -11.27 10.52
N TYR A 42 2.64 -10.83 10.21
CA TYR A 42 3.55 -10.24 11.19
C TYR A 42 2.94 -9.00 11.86
N VAL A 43 2.39 -8.07 11.07
CA VAL A 43 1.77 -6.86 11.59
C VAL A 43 0.53 -7.16 12.42
N LEU A 44 -0.30 -8.14 12.01
CA LEU A 44 -1.48 -8.53 12.77
C LEU A 44 -1.10 -9.13 14.14
N VAL A 45 -0.10 -10.01 14.18
CA VAL A 45 0.41 -10.58 15.43
C VAL A 45 1.01 -9.49 16.32
N LEU A 46 1.75 -8.55 15.75
CA LEU A 46 2.30 -7.41 16.48
C LEU A 46 1.18 -6.55 17.09
N TYR A 47 0.15 -6.22 16.32
CA TYR A 47 -0.99 -5.44 16.79
C TYR A 47 -1.72 -6.15 17.94
N GLN A 48 -2.00 -7.44 17.79
CA GLN A 48 -2.64 -8.23 18.85
C GLN A 48 -1.80 -8.26 20.14
N ARG A 49 -0.48 -8.43 20.02
CA ARG A 49 0.40 -8.50 21.20
C ARG A 49 0.60 -7.16 21.90
N THR A 50 0.40 -6.05 21.21
CA THR A 50 0.70 -4.71 21.73
C THR A 50 -0.53 -3.90 22.10
N MET A 51 -1.66 -4.08 21.40
CA MET A 51 -2.83 -3.21 21.53
C MET A 51 -4.08 -3.90 22.10
N THR A 52 -4.17 -5.24 22.09
CA THR A 52 -5.40 -5.97 22.51
C THR A 52 -5.30 -6.66 23.87
N GLY A 53 -4.27 -6.36 24.67
CA GLY A 53 -4.07 -6.91 26.02
C GLY A 53 -4.39 -5.90 27.14
N PRO A 54 -4.35 -6.34 28.41
CA PRO A 54 -4.49 -5.42 29.54
C PRO A 54 -3.31 -4.43 29.61
N VAL A 55 -3.60 -3.20 30.04
CA VAL A 55 -2.59 -2.14 30.18
C VAL A 55 -1.56 -2.55 31.21
N LYS A 56 -0.27 -2.49 30.85
CA LYS A 56 0.82 -2.79 31.79
C LYS A 56 0.97 -1.67 32.83
N PRO A 57 1.32 -1.98 34.09
CA PRO A 57 1.50 -0.96 35.13
C PRO A 57 2.49 0.13 34.73
N GLU A 58 3.54 -0.24 34.01
CA GLU A 58 4.63 0.64 33.52
C GLU A 58 4.13 1.78 32.62
N VAL A 59 3.03 1.59 31.89
CA VAL A 59 2.47 2.56 30.94
C VAL A 59 1.12 3.12 31.39
N SER A 60 0.65 2.73 32.58
CA SER A 60 -0.69 3.08 33.09
C SER A 60 -0.91 4.60 33.29
N ALA A 61 0.17 5.35 33.53
CA ALA A 61 0.13 6.81 33.67
C ALA A 61 0.42 7.56 32.36
N MET A 62 0.63 6.85 31.24
CA MET A 62 0.88 7.48 29.94
C MET A 62 -0.44 8.04 29.41
N GLY A 63 -0.46 9.36 29.14
CA GLY A 63 -1.63 10.02 28.56
C GLY A 63 -1.77 9.80 27.05
N ASP A 64 -2.98 10.01 26.55
CA ASP A 64 -3.29 9.93 25.12
C ASP A 64 -2.64 11.06 24.30
N LEU A 65 -2.77 10.93 22.97
CA LEU A 65 -2.26 11.90 22.00
C LEU A 65 -2.76 13.32 22.29
N ARG A 66 -1.81 14.26 22.31
CA ARG A 66 -2.12 15.69 22.47
C ARG A 66 -2.63 16.27 21.15
N ALA A 67 -3.40 17.36 21.22
CA ALA A 67 -3.95 18.03 20.04
C ALA A 67 -2.88 18.37 18.98
N ARG A 68 -1.67 18.77 19.40
CA ARG A 68 -0.54 19.02 18.50
C ARG A 68 -0.09 17.78 17.72
N GLU A 69 -0.08 16.62 18.37
CA GLU A 69 0.30 15.35 17.72
C GLU A 69 -0.77 14.92 16.72
N LEU A 70 -2.04 15.14 17.07
CA LEU A 70 -3.17 14.85 16.21
C LEU A 70 -3.20 15.74 14.96
N VAL A 71 -2.88 17.04 15.08
CA VAL A 71 -2.80 17.97 13.93
C VAL A 71 -1.72 17.54 12.92
N VAL A 72 -0.67 16.85 13.36
CA VAL A 72 0.36 16.30 12.45
C VAL A 72 -0.08 14.97 11.85
N ALA A 73 -0.71 14.09 12.64
CA ALA A 73 -1.10 12.76 12.19
C ALA A 73 -2.32 12.76 11.24
N VAL A 74 -3.32 13.58 11.53
CA VAL A 74 -4.60 13.59 10.78
C VAL A 74 -4.43 13.90 9.30
N PRO A 75 -3.69 14.96 8.89
CA PRO A 75 -3.49 15.24 7.47
C PRO A 75 -2.83 14.08 6.71
N LEU A 76 -1.88 13.38 7.35
CA LEU A 76 -1.22 12.21 6.77
C LEU A 76 -2.20 11.05 6.58
N ILE A 77 -3.03 10.76 7.59
CA ILE A 77 -4.06 9.72 7.51
C ILE A 77 -5.09 10.06 6.42
N VAL A 78 -5.55 11.31 6.37
CA VAL A 78 -6.47 11.78 5.34
C VAL A 78 -5.87 11.58 3.95
N LEU A 79 -4.61 11.97 3.74
CA LEU A 79 -3.93 11.78 2.46
C LEU A 79 -3.82 10.30 2.08
N LEU A 80 -3.47 9.43 3.05
CA LEU A 80 -3.38 7.98 2.83
C LEU A 80 -4.71 7.36 2.39
N VAL A 81 -5.82 7.80 2.98
CA VAL A 81 -7.16 7.31 2.63
C VAL A 81 -7.62 7.89 1.30
N VAL A 82 -7.48 9.20 1.10
CA VAL A 82 -7.90 9.88 -0.15
C VAL A 82 -7.17 9.29 -1.35
N LEU A 83 -5.84 9.14 -1.27
CA LEU A 83 -5.06 8.54 -2.36
C LEU A 83 -5.27 7.03 -2.49
N GLY A 84 -5.65 6.34 -1.40
CA GLY A 84 -6.03 4.93 -1.46
C GLY A 84 -7.34 4.69 -2.19
N VAL A 85 -8.32 5.60 -2.05
CA VAL A 85 -9.61 5.54 -2.74
C VAL A 85 -9.53 6.13 -4.15
N TYR A 86 -8.78 7.23 -4.34
CA TYR A 86 -8.65 7.94 -5.61
C TYR A 86 -7.17 8.21 -5.95
N PRO A 87 -6.45 7.21 -6.49
CA PRO A 87 -5.02 7.33 -6.81
C PRO A 87 -4.73 8.13 -8.09
N LYS A 88 -5.75 8.39 -8.92
CA LYS A 88 -5.61 9.01 -10.25
C LYS A 88 -4.77 10.29 -10.28
N PRO A 89 -4.91 11.25 -9.36
CA PRO A 89 -4.15 12.50 -9.39
C PRO A 89 -2.64 12.28 -9.35
N VAL A 90 -2.19 11.26 -8.61
CA VAL A 90 -0.77 10.93 -8.50
C VAL A 90 -0.33 10.12 -9.72
N THR A 91 -1.12 9.15 -10.16
CA THR A 91 -0.76 8.35 -11.34
C THR A 91 -0.72 9.18 -12.62
N ASP A 92 -1.60 10.17 -12.78
CA ASP A 92 -1.64 11.03 -13.98
C ASP A 92 -0.39 11.91 -14.11
N VAL A 93 0.22 12.28 -12.98
CA VAL A 93 1.50 13.01 -12.95
C VAL A 93 2.68 12.09 -13.30
N ILE A 94 2.64 10.82 -12.87
CA ILE A 94 3.75 9.87 -13.03
C ILE A 94 3.72 9.17 -14.40
N ASN A 95 2.54 8.87 -14.93
CA ASN A 95 2.34 8.10 -16.17
C ASN A 95 3.11 8.66 -17.39
N PRO A 96 3.21 9.98 -17.63
CA PRO A 96 4.00 10.52 -18.74
C PRO A 96 5.49 10.17 -18.63
N ALA A 97 6.06 10.26 -17.43
CA ALA A 97 7.46 9.89 -17.19
C ALA A 97 7.67 8.39 -17.41
N VAL A 98 6.73 7.55 -16.94
CA VAL A 98 6.77 6.09 -17.16
C VAL A 98 6.72 5.74 -18.65
N LYS A 99 5.86 6.42 -19.43
CA LYS A 99 5.79 6.22 -20.89
C LYS A 99 7.10 6.53 -21.60
N GLN A 100 7.77 7.61 -21.18
CA GLN A 100 9.09 7.95 -21.71
C GLN A 100 10.11 6.84 -21.37
N THR A 101 10.15 6.41 -20.11
CA THR A 101 11.06 5.33 -19.68
C THR A 101 10.81 4.03 -20.46
N MET A 102 9.56 3.65 -20.68
CA MET A 102 9.21 2.46 -21.48
C MET A 102 9.70 2.56 -22.92
N SER A 103 9.58 3.76 -23.54
CA SER A 103 10.13 4.02 -24.88
C SER A 103 11.65 3.88 -24.91
N ASP A 104 12.36 4.39 -23.90
CA ASP A 104 13.82 4.35 -23.84
C ASP A 104 14.34 2.91 -23.68
N VAL A 105 13.64 2.08 -22.91
CA VAL A 105 14.00 0.65 -22.74
C VAL A 105 13.42 -0.27 -23.82
N HIS A 106 12.75 0.30 -24.82
CA HIS A 106 12.13 -0.43 -25.96
C HIS A 106 11.10 -1.49 -25.53
N GLU A 107 10.47 -1.32 -24.37
CA GLU A 107 9.42 -2.21 -23.87
C GLU A 107 8.05 -1.57 -24.07
N LYS A 108 7.02 -2.40 -24.25
CA LYS A 108 5.63 -1.95 -24.36
C LYS A 108 4.81 -2.55 -23.23
N ASP A 109 3.81 -1.80 -22.79
CA ASP A 109 2.86 -2.29 -21.80
C ASP A 109 2.16 -3.55 -22.37
N PRO A 110 2.25 -4.72 -21.69
CA PRO A 110 1.62 -5.94 -22.16
C PRO A 110 0.12 -5.74 -22.37
N GLN A 111 -0.42 -6.27 -23.47
CA GLN A 111 -1.84 -6.12 -23.76
C GLN A 111 -2.67 -6.93 -22.75
N PRO A 112 -3.78 -6.39 -22.23
CA PRO A 112 -4.70 -7.15 -21.38
C PRO A 112 -5.17 -8.39 -22.13
N HIS A 113 -5.05 -9.56 -21.51
CA HIS A 113 -5.47 -10.83 -22.12
C HIS A 113 -6.99 -11.05 -22.04
N VAL A 114 -7.74 -10.09 -21.48
CA VAL A 114 -9.18 -10.16 -21.28
C VAL A 114 -9.81 -8.95 -21.97
N GLU A 115 -10.78 -9.18 -22.87
CA GLU A 115 -11.56 -8.10 -23.48
C GLU A 115 -12.26 -7.28 -22.39
N ALA A 116 -12.13 -5.96 -22.44
CA ALA A 116 -12.83 -5.07 -21.51
C ALA A 116 -14.34 -5.28 -21.64
N VAL A 117 -14.99 -5.66 -20.54
CA VAL A 117 -16.45 -5.73 -20.47
C VAL A 117 -16.98 -4.31 -20.71
N LYS A 118 -17.70 -4.13 -21.83
CA LYS A 118 -18.35 -2.88 -22.23
C LYS A 118 -19.40 -2.43 -21.21
#